data_AF-A0A0V0XUQ2-F1
#
_entry.id   AF-A0A0V0XUQ2-F1
#
_cell.length_a   1.000
_cell.length_b   1.000
_cell.length_c   1.000
_cell.angle_alpha   90.00
_cell.angle_beta   90.00
_cell.angle_gamma   90.00
#
_symmetry.space_group_name_H-M   'P 1'
#
loop_
_entity.id
_entity.type
_entity.pdbx_description
1 polymer ?
#
loop_
_entity_poly.entity_id
_entity_poly.type
_entity_poly.pdbx_seq_one_letter_code
_entity_poly.pdbx_strand_id
1 'polypeptide(L)'
;LNKCEILYFDFSIFTCIMPEDPWQFYNRIGQPKYVVAPMVEQSELPWRLLSRRHGAQLCYTPMLHAGNFLTDEVYRKTHFTTCPEDRPLIAQFCANEPETLFNAAALVADQCDAIDINLGCPQTIARRGKYGAYLQDDWDLVSSLIKSACRLPIPVTCKIRIFPEVRRTVEYAQMIQASGCMLLAVHGRTREQKGRNCGLADWNHIATVKSALQIPVFANGNIRYFNDIDRCLKCTGADGVMCAEGNLSNPYLFENRQAPVWEPCLEYLNLVKEYPCPISFVRAHLFKLCHRWQVYVCFFYHYLDLCENLHKCTDLDEAVTVVQHLKSRFSDISEEWLGQSLTEDADSAPFWQCQPRSRTSSSFQTSEWIEKRKNRKEFIVRQANELGISKHQVKRLLRLSNKKRKLKEA
;
A
#
# COMPACT_ATOMS: atom_id res chain seq x y z
N LEU A 1 32.65 -47.28 -12.92
CA LEU A 1 31.96 -46.35 -13.83
C LEU A 1 30.78 -45.75 -13.06
N ASN A 2 30.94 -44.52 -12.58
CA ASN A 2 29.91 -43.47 -12.52
C ASN A 2 30.53 -42.25 -11.82
N LYS A 3 30.92 -41.27 -12.64
CA LYS A 3 31.43 -39.97 -12.22
C LYS A 3 30.26 -39.14 -11.71
N CYS A 4 30.35 -38.64 -10.48
CA CYS A 4 29.58 -37.48 -10.05
C CYS A 4 30.16 -36.25 -10.77
N GLU A 5 29.39 -35.67 -11.68
CA GLU A 5 29.66 -34.33 -12.21
C GLU A 5 29.30 -33.31 -11.14
N ILE A 6 30.34 -32.80 -10.48
CA ILE A 6 30.26 -31.58 -9.68
C ILE A 6 30.24 -30.44 -10.69
N LEU A 7 29.09 -29.80 -10.88
CA LEU A 7 28.97 -28.53 -11.59
C LEU A 7 29.71 -27.47 -10.77
N TYR A 8 30.98 -27.26 -11.11
CA TYR A 8 31.71 -26.06 -10.70
C TYR A 8 31.11 -24.87 -11.46
N PHE A 9 30.35 -24.03 -10.75
CA PHE A 9 30.07 -22.68 -11.23
C PHE A 9 31.41 -21.94 -11.26
N ASP A 10 31.87 -21.63 -12.47
CA ASP A 10 33.09 -20.87 -12.69
C ASP A 10 32.83 -19.40 -12.32
N PHE A 11 33.28 -19.01 -11.12
CA PHE A 11 33.18 -17.65 -10.58
C PHE A 11 34.20 -16.68 -11.20
N SER A 12 34.99 -17.09 -12.21
CA SER A 12 36.12 -16.31 -12.74
C SER A 12 35.79 -15.29 -13.84
N ILE A 13 34.52 -15.11 -14.21
CA ILE A 13 34.07 -14.05 -15.14
C ILE A 13 33.10 -13.08 -14.45
N PHE A 14 33.54 -12.49 -13.33
CA PHE A 14 33.05 -11.17 -12.95
C PHE A 14 34.03 -10.15 -13.51
N THR A 15 33.91 -9.83 -14.80
CA THR A 15 34.30 -8.50 -15.28
C THR A 15 33.68 -7.51 -14.32
N CYS A 16 34.51 -6.64 -13.73
CA CYS A 16 34.08 -5.58 -12.83
C CYS A 16 33.04 -4.73 -13.58
N ILE A 17 31.75 -5.08 -13.45
CA ILE A 17 30.65 -4.30 -14.01
C ILE A 17 30.70 -3.02 -13.19
N MET A 18 31.20 -1.95 -13.80
CA MET A 18 31.08 -0.62 -13.22
C MET A 18 29.60 -0.43 -12.86
N PRO A 19 29.27 -0.03 -11.63
CA PRO A 19 27.87 0.12 -11.24
C PRO A 19 27.16 1.01 -12.24
N GLU A 20 26.03 0.52 -12.77
CA GLU A 20 25.20 1.26 -13.73
C GLU A 20 24.96 2.68 -13.21
N ASP A 21 25.11 3.68 -14.08
CA ASP A 21 24.83 5.05 -13.70
C ASP A 21 23.34 5.18 -13.26
N PRO A 22 23.04 5.83 -12.13
CA PRO A 22 21.67 5.95 -11.61
C PRO A 22 20.66 6.50 -12.62
N TRP A 23 21.07 7.41 -13.52
CA TRP A 23 20.21 7.96 -14.55
C TRP A 23 20.07 7.01 -15.75
N GLN A 24 21.11 6.24 -16.08
CA GLN A 24 20.98 5.14 -17.05
C GLN A 24 19.97 4.09 -16.58
N PHE A 25 20.04 3.68 -15.31
CA PHE A 25 19.04 2.80 -14.71
C PHE A 25 17.63 3.39 -14.82
N TYR A 26 17.45 4.66 -14.43
CA TYR A 26 16.15 5.34 -14.50
C TYR A 26 15.61 5.44 -15.93
N ASN A 27 16.48 5.69 -16.91
CA ASN A 27 16.13 5.71 -18.32
C ASN A 27 15.73 4.32 -18.82
N ARG A 28 16.47 3.27 -18.40
CA ARG A 28 16.21 1.88 -18.77
C ARG A 28 14.84 1.39 -18.29
N ILE A 29 14.39 1.82 -17.12
CA ILE A 29 13.03 1.50 -16.60
C ILE A 29 11.94 2.46 -17.12
N GLY A 30 12.24 3.30 -18.12
CA GLY A 30 11.25 4.14 -18.80
C GLY A 30 10.93 5.48 -18.13
N GLN A 31 11.82 5.98 -17.27
CA GLN A 31 11.66 7.26 -16.55
C GLN A 31 10.27 7.42 -15.88
N PRO A 32 9.85 6.44 -15.06
CA PRO A 32 8.49 6.41 -14.54
C PRO A 32 8.22 7.60 -13.63
N LYS A 33 7.08 8.26 -13.88
CA LYS A 33 6.50 9.33 -13.06
C LYS A 33 5.36 8.83 -12.18
N TYR A 34 4.64 7.79 -12.60
CA TYR A 34 3.47 7.25 -11.90
C TYR A 34 3.81 5.92 -11.26
N VAL A 35 4.14 5.96 -9.96
CA VAL A 35 4.69 4.81 -9.23
C VAL A 35 3.69 4.29 -8.19
N VAL A 36 3.41 2.99 -8.20
CA VAL A 36 2.63 2.33 -7.16
C VAL A 36 3.55 1.92 -6.01
N ALA A 37 3.23 2.40 -4.81
CA ALA A 37 4.05 2.18 -3.62
C ALA A 37 3.99 0.71 -3.15
N PRO A 38 5.02 0.25 -2.40
CA PRO A 38 4.96 -1.04 -1.72
C PRO A 38 3.97 -0.97 -0.56
N MET A 39 3.02 -1.90 -0.54
CA MET A 39 1.94 -1.99 0.44
C MET A 39 1.75 -3.45 0.86
N VAL A 40 2.02 -3.75 2.13
CA VAL A 40 1.88 -5.10 2.69
C VAL A 40 0.47 -5.62 2.45
N GLU A 41 0.36 -6.78 1.80
CA GLU A 41 -0.92 -7.44 1.44
C GLU A 41 -1.83 -6.62 0.52
N GLN A 42 -1.28 -5.58 -0.13
CA GLN A 42 -2.06 -4.60 -0.90
C GLN A 42 -1.34 -4.13 -2.19
N SER A 43 -0.30 -4.84 -2.60
CA SER A 43 0.46 -4.58 -3.83
C SER A 43 0.94 -5.89 -4.46
N GLU A 44 0.18 -6.95 -4.25
CA GLU A 44 0.34 -8.26 -4.90
C GLU A 44 0.07 -8.17 -6.41
N LEU A 45 0.43 -9.21 -7.16
CA LEU A 45 0.44 -9.21 -8.62
C LEU A 45 -0.89 -8.72 -9.25
N PRO A 46 -2.08 -9.26 -8.90
CA PRO A 46 -3.36 -8.73 -9.36
C PRO A 46 -3.52 -7.21 -9.20
N TRP A 47 -3.12 -6.65 -8.06
CA TRP A 47 -3.26 -5.21 -7.82
C TRP A 47 -2.26 -4.38 -8.65
N ARG A 48 -1.04 -4.89 -8.85
CA ARG A 48 -0.04 -4.26 -9.72
C ARG A 48 -0.51 -4.26 -11.18
N LEU A 49 -1.04 -5.37 -11.67
CA LEU A 49 -1.58 -5.48 -13.02
C LEU A 49 -2.77 -4.55 -13.23
N LEU A 50 -3.70 -4.49 -12.27
CA LEU A 50 -4.80 -3.52 -12.29
C LEU A 50 -4.25 -2.09 -12.40
N SER A 51 -3.32 -1.72 -11.53
CA SER A 51 -2.76 -0.37 -11.55
C SER A 51 -2.02 -0.06 -12.85
N ARG A 52 -1.34 -1.04 -13.46
CA ARG A 52 -0.65 -0.88 -14.77
C ARG A 52 -1.62 -0.66 -15.90
N ARG A 53 -2.73 -1.41 -15.94
CA ARG A 53 -3.82 -1.19 -16.90
C ARG A 53 -4.36 0.23 -16.84
N HIS A 54 -4.22 0.88 -15.68
CA HIS A 54 -4.67 2.24 -15.43
C HIS A 54 -3.53 3.23 -15.16
N GLY A 55 -2.47 3.16 -15.96
CA GLY A 55 -1.46 4.21 -16.08
C GLY A 55 -0.30 4.13 -15.10
N ALA A 56 -0.22 3.14 -14.21
CA ALA A 56 0.99 2.93 -13.42
C ALA A 56 2.16 2.51 -14.31
N GLN A 57 3.28 3.21 -14.19
CA GLN A 57 4.48 3.00 -15.01
C GLN A 57 5.52 2.14 -14.29
N LEU A 58 5.50 2.14 -12.96
CA LEU A 58 6.38 1.35 -12.11
C LEU A 58 5.60 0.86 -10.90
N CYS A 59 5.75 -0.41 -10.56
CA CYS A 59 5.12 -0.98 -9.37
C CYS A 59 6.17 -1.58 -8.45
N TYR A 60 5.89 -1.54 -7.15
CA TYR A 60 6.66 -2.24 -6.13
C TYR A 60 5.87 -3.45 -5.64
N THR A 61 6.58 -4.51 -5.25
CA THR A 61 5.99 -5.64 -4.53
C THR A 61 5.47 -5.22 -3.15
N PRO A 62 4.72 -6.07 -2.43
CA PRO A 62 4.57 -5.91 -0.99
C PRO A 62 5.95 -5.87 -0.32
N MET A 63 6.03 -5.30 0.88
CA MET A 63 7.24 -5.36 1.70
C MET A 63 7.47 -6.81 2.17
N LEU A 64 8.52 -7.44 1.67
CA LEU A 64 8.90 -8.83 1.95
C LEU A 64 9.85 -8.89 3.15
N HIS A 65 9.57 -9.73 4.14
CA HIS A 65 10.49 -9.91 5.26
C HIS A 65 11.63 -10.85 4.86
N ALA A 66 12.86 -10.34 4.75
CA ALA A 66 13.99 -11.08 4.19
C ALA A 66 14.23 -12.44 4.88
N GLY A 67 14.22 -12.48 6.22
CA GLY A 67 14.38 -13.74 6.97
C GLY A 67 13.33 -14.81 6.61
N ASN A 68 12.04 -14.47 6.72
CA ASN A 68 10.95 -15.36 6.31
C ASN A 68 11.03 -15.74 4.83
N PHE A 69 11.38 -14.78 3.96
CA PHE A 69 11.48 -15.03 2.52
C PHE A 69 12.57 -16.04 2.16
N LEU A 70 13.68 -16.00 2.89
CA LEU A 70 14.80 -16.91 2.75
C LEU A 70 14.47 -18.32 3.26
N THR A 71 13.80 -18.43 4.41
CA THR A 71 13.64 -19.72 5.12
C THR A 71 12.30 -20.41 4.90
N ASP A 72 11.25 -19.66 4.53
CA ASP A 72 9.88 -20.17 4.40
C ASP A 72 9.40 -20.06 2.94
N GLU A 73 9.37 -21.20 2.26
CA GLU A 73 8.89 -21.30 0.87
C GLU A 73 7.40 -20.99 0.72
N VAL A 74 6.57 -21.29 1.72
CA VAL A 74 5.13 -20.98 1.71
C VAL A 74 4.96 -19.46 1.80
N TYR A 75 5.69 -18.80 2.70
CA TYR A 75 5.72 -17.34 2.78
C TYR A 75 6.13 -16.72 1.44
N ARG A 76 7.20 -17.22 0.83
CA ARG A 76 7.70 -16.73 -0.46
C ARG A 76 6.67 -16.86 -1.58
N LYS A 77 6.09 -18.05 -1.79
CA LYS A 77 5.06 -18.28 -2.82
C LYS A 77 3.77 -17.49 -2.57
N THR A 78 3.44 -17.23 -1.31
CA THR A 78 2.23 -16.48 -0.95
C THR A 78 2.37 -14.97 -1.21
N HIS A 79 3.55 -14.41 -0.93
CA HIS A 79 3.76 -12.96 -0.94
C HIS A 79 4.49 -12.43 -2.18
N PHE A 80 5.14 -13.31 -2.96
CA PHE A 80 5.81 -12.92 -4.20
C PHE A 80 5.39 -13.82 -5.36
N THR A 81 4.75 -13.19 -6.33
CA THR A 81 4.47 -13.72 -7.67
C THR A 81 4.65 -12.58 -8.67
N THR A 82 5.00 -12.91 -9.90
CA THR A 82 5.12 -11.95 -11.01
C THR A 82 4.80 -12.63 -12.35
N CYS A 83 4.73 -11.85 -13.42
CA CYS A 83 4.54 -12.30 -14.80
C CYS A 83 5.26 -11.33 -15.77
N PRO A 84 5.46 -11.68 -17.04
CA PRO A 84 6.16 -10.82 -18.02
C PRO A 84 5.59 -9.40 -18.14
N GLU A 85 4.27 -9.24 -18.00
CA GLU A 85 3.55 -7.97 -18.09
C GLU A 85 3.76 -7.07 -16.85
N ASP A 86 4.30 -7.60 -15.77
CA ASP A 86 4.46 -6.88 -14.51
C ASP A 86 5.79 -6.13 -14.42
N ARG A 87 6.38 -5.70 -15.55
CA ARG A 87 7.63 -4.92 -15.59
C ARG A 87 7.41 -3.48 -16.06
N PRO A 88 8.20 -2.49 -15.57
CA PRO A 88 9.30 -2.63 -14.61
C PRO A 88 8.81 -2.87 -13.17
N LEU A 89 9.43 -3.81 -12.44
CA LEU A 89 9.08 -4.22 -11.08
C LEU A 89 10.24 -3.97 -10.11
N ILE A 90 9.94 -3.45 -8.92
CA ILE A 90 10.94 -3.36 -7.84
C ILE A 90 10.50 -4.21 -6.65
N ALA A 91 11.36 -5.15 -6.24
CA ALA A 91 11.09 -6.03 -5.11
C ALA A 91 11.57 -5.40 -3.80
N GLN A 92 10.65 -5.05 -2.91
CA GLN A 92 10.99 -4.41 -1.63
C GLN A 92 11.18 -5.42 -0.50
N PHE A 93 12.31 -5.33 0.20
CA PHE A 93 12.61 -6.11 1.38
C PHE A 93 12.70 -5.27 2.65
N CYS A 94 12.34 -5.85 3.79
CA CYS A 94 12.76 -5.38 5.10
C CYS A 94 13.71 -6.40 5.73
N ALA A 95 14.82 -5.89 6.29
CA ALA A 95 15.85 -6.68 6.93
C ALA A 95 16.59 -5.84 7.96
N ASN A 96 17.36 -6.49 8.82
CA ASN A 96 18.29 -5.87 9.77
C ASN A 96 19.63 -6.61 9.84
N GLU A 97 19.86 -7.56 8.93
CA GLU A 97 21.09 -8.33 8.80
C GLU A 97 21.51 -8.36 7.31
N PRO A 98 22.73 -7.87 6.98
CA PRO A 98 23.17 -7.72 5.60
C PRO A 98 23.18 -9.00 4.76
N GLU A 99 23.66 -10.11 5.31
CA GLU A 99 23.73 -11.39 4.56
C GLU A 99 22.34 -11.99 4.34
N THR A 100 21.45 -11.91 5.35
CA THR A 100 20.06 -12.35 5.20
C THR A 100 19.33 -11.55 4.12
N LEU A 101 19.57 -10.24 4.03
CA LEU A 101 19.02 -9.42 2.95
C LEU A 101 19.53 -9.87 1.57
N PHE A 102 20.85 -10.02 1.41
CA PHE A 102 21.45 -10.43 0.14
C PHE A 102 20.94 -11.80 -0.33
N ASN A 103 20.97 -12.81 0.55
CA ASN A 103 20.53 -14.15 0.20
C ASN A 103 19.03 -14.20 -0.14
N ALA A 104 18.19 -13.44 0.57
CA ALA A 104 16.75 -13.38 0.26
C ALA A 104 16.48 -12.68 -1.08
N ALA A 105 17.18 -11.57 -1.35
CA ALA A 105 17.02 -10.79 -2.58
C ALA A 105 17.58 -11.52 -3.81
N ALA A 106 18.63 -12.32 -3.65
CA ALA A 106 19.19 -13.16 -4.71
C ALA A 106 18.15 -14.14 -5.30
N LEU A 107 17.18 -14.59 -4.51
CA LEU A 107 16.11 -15.51 -4.95
C LEU A 107 15.13 -14.90 -5.96
N VAL A 108 15.12 -13.58 -6.14
CA VAL A 108 14.19 -12.88 -7.06
C VAL A 108 14.89 -11.89 -7.99
N ALA A 109 16.23 -11.86 -7.98
CA ALA A 109 16.99 -10.85 -8.73
C ALA A 109 16.80 -10.96 -10.25
N ASP A 110 16.46 -12.14 -10.76
CA ASP A 110 16.12 -12.39 -12.16
C ASP A 110 14.66 -12.06 -12.53
N GLN A 111 13.80 -11.85 -11.53
CA GLN A 111 12.36 -11.64 -11.68
C GLN A 111 11.92 -10.20 -11.46
N CYS A 112 12.85 -9.28 -11.19
CA CYS A 112 12.58 -7.86 -11.01
C CYS A 112 13.67 -6.99 -11.66
N ASP A 113 13.47 -5.68 -11.68
CA ASP A 113 14.38 -4.69 -12.29
C ASP A 113 15.31 -4.04 -11.26
N ALA A 114 14.95 -4.09 -9.97
CA ALA A 114 15.76 -3.64 -8.85
C ALA A 114 15.29 -4.25 -7.51
N ILE A 115 16.17 -4.22 -6.52
CA ILE A 115 15.86 -4.53 -5.12
C ILE A 115 15.70 -3.23 -4.34
N ASP A 116 14.62 -3.09 -3.58
CA ASP A 116 14.42 -1.95 -2.68
C ASP A 116 14.58 -2.32 -1.21
N ILE A 117 15.26 -1.47 -0.44
CA ILE A 117 15.37 -1.62 1.00
C ILE A 117 14.37 -0.70 1.70
N ASN A 118 13.44 -1.30 2.46
CA ASN A 118 12.49 -0.56 3.28
C ASN A 118 13.21 0.02 4.51
N LEU A 119 13.35 1.34 4.51
CA LEU A 119 13.89 2.16 5.59
C LEU A 119 12.83 3.13 6.15
N GLY A 120 11.54 2.88 5.85
CA GLY A 120 10.45 3.84 6.08
C GLY A 120 9.22 3.29 6.79
N CYS A 121 9.11 1.98 7.01
CA CYS A 121 7.96 1.38 7.70
C CYS A 121 7.96 1.78 9.19
N PRO A 122 6.93 2.50 9.68
CA PRO A 122 6.91 2.95 11.06
C PRO A 122 6.05 2.03 11.95
N GLN A 123 5.61 0.87 11.45
CA GLN A 123 4.66 0.01 12.15
C GLN A 123 5.28 -0.65 13.38
N THR A 124 4.45 -1.03 14.35
CA THR A 124 4.92 -1.67 15.59
C THR A 124 5.67 -2.97 15.32
N ILE A 125 5.29 -3.71 14.28
CA ILE A 125 6.01 -4.93 13.89
C ILE A 125 7.45 -4.63 13.42
N ALA A 126 7.66 -3.52 12.69
CA ALA A 126 8.98 -3.04 12.30
C ALA A 126 9.81 -2.60 13.50
N ARG A 127 9.19 -1.98 14.52
CA ARG A 127 9.85 -1.66 15.79
C ARG A 127 10.37 -2.91 16.48
N ARG A 128 9.53 -3.95 16.58
CA ARG A 128 9.87 -5.21 17.25
C ARG A 128 10.95 -5.97 16.49
N GLY A 129 10.86 -6.00 15.16
CA GLY A 129 11.84 -6.65 14.28
C GLY A 129 13.08 -5.82 14.00
N LYS A 130 13.17 -4.58 14.52
CA LYS A 130 14.30 -3.65 14.30
C LYS A 130 14.63 -3.43 12.82
N TYR A 131 13.61 -3.19 11.99
CA TYR A 131 13.77 -2.84 10.58
C TYR A 131 12.92 -1.61 10.21
N GLY A 132 12.94 -1.19 8.93
CA GLY A 132 12.14 -0.05 8.47
C GLY A 132 12.63 1.28 9.05
N ALA A 133 11.71 2.16 9.46
CA ALA A 133 12.06 3.48 10.00
C ALA A 133 12.81 3.41 11.35
N TYR A 134 12.95 2.24 11.96
CA TYR A 134 13.70 2.04 13.19
C TYR A 134 15.20 1.81 12.94
N LEU A 135 15.61 1.68 11.67
CA LEU A 135 17.02 1.68 11.27
C LEU A 135 17.59 3.08 11.03
N GLN A 136 16.73 4.10 10.90
CA GLN A 136 17.17 5.46 10.54
C GLN A 136 18.17 6.07 11.54
N ASP A 137 18.24 5.55 12.77
CA ASP A 137 19.16 6.02 13.81
C ASP A 137 20.51 5.24 13.81
N ASP A 138 20.65 4.19 13.00
CA ASP A 138 21.85 3.34 12.87
C ASP A 138 22.36 3.36 11.42
N TRP A 139 23.15 4.38 11.09
CA TRP A 139 23.58 4.65 9.72
C TRP A 139 24.60 3.63 9.21
N ASP A 140 25.42 3.07 10.09
CA ASP A 140 26.39 2.03 9.76
C ASP A 140 25.69 0.75 9.32
N LEU A 141 24.64 0.33 10.03
CA LEU A 141 23.83 -0.80 9.63
C LEU A 141 23.10 -0.54 8.31
N VAL A 142 22.50 0.64 8.12
CA VAL A 142 21.86 1.02 6.85
C VAL A 142 22.85 0.95 5.68
N SER A 143 24.05 1.53 5.85
CA SER A 143 25.10 1.48 4.82
C SER A 143 25.51 0.02 4.52
N SER A 144 25.64 -0.81 5.55
CA SER A 144 26.00 -2.23 5.42
C SER A 144 24.93 -3.04 4.69
N LEU A 145 23.64 -2.78 4.95
CA LEU A 145 22.53 -3.40 4.23
C LEU A 145 22.57 -3.07 2.73
N ILE A 146 22.75 -1.78 2.39
CA ILE A 146 22.81 -1.31 1.00
C ILE A 146 24.02 -1.94 0.29
N LYS A 147 25.22 -1.83 0.87
CA LYS A 147 26.45 -2.39 0.28
C LYS A 147 26.36 -3.90 0.07
N SER A 148 25.73 -4.63 1.00
CA SER A 148 25.51 -6.06 0.86
C SER A 148 24.60 -6.38 -0.32
N ALA A 149 23.49 -5.65 -0.48
CA ALA A 149 22.57 -5.83 -1.60
C ALA A 149 23.20 -5.43 -2.95
N CYS A 150 24.11 -4.45 -2.98
CA CYS A 150 24.83 -4.02 -4.19
C CYS A 150 25.77 -5.10 -4.78
N ARG A 151 25.98 -6.23 -4.08
CA ARG A 151 26.67 -7.40 -4.66
C ARG A 151 25.82 -8.13 -5.70
N LEU A 152 24.51 -7.86 -5.75
CA LEU A 152 23.61 -8.43 -6.76
C LEU A 152 23.86 -7.78 -8.12
N PRO A 153 23.58 -8.49 -9.23
CA PRO A 153 23.78 -7.96 -10.58
C PRO A 153 22.71 -6.94 -11.02
N ILE A 154 21.80 -6.56 -10.12
CA ILE A 154 20.70 -5.61 -10.39
C ILE A 154 20.77 -4.40 -9.44
N PRO A 155 20.25 -3.23 -9.85
CA PRO A 155 20.23 -2.02 -9.04
C PRO A 155 19.60 -2.18 -7.65
N VAL A 156 20.10 -1.36 -6.71
CA VAL A 156 19.53 -1.23 -5.36
C VAL A 156 18.89 0.14 -5.20
N THR A 157 17.64 0.17 -4.76
CA THR A 157 16.90 1.39 -4.41
C THR A 157 16.58 1.41 -2.92
N CYS A 158 16.16 2.54 -2.40
CA CYS A 158 15.74 2.65 -1.00
C CYS A 158 14.46 3.47 -0.87
N LYS A 159 13.70 3.18 0.19
CA LYS A 159 12.54 3.99 0.58
C LYS A 159 12.62 4.44 2.04
N ILE A 160 12.66 5.75 2.27
CA ILE A 160 12.82 6.35 3.61
C ILE A 160 11.59 7.14 4.07
N ARG A 161 11.63 7.52 5.35
CA ARG A 161 10.88 8.63 5.95
C ARG A 161 11.85 9.75 6.33
N ILE A 162 11.34 10.97 6.45
CA ILE A 162 12.13 12.13 6.88
C ILE A 162 12.38 12.15 8.39
N PHE A 163 13.42 12.83 8.83
CA PHE A 163 13.57 13.30 10.21
C PHE A 163 12.75 14.58 10.44
N PRO A 164 12.53 14.99 11.71
CA PRO A 164 12.00 16.31 12.01
C PRO A 164 12.88 17.45 11.46
N GLU A 165 14.20 17.28 11.53
CA GLU A 165 15.17 18.26 11.05
C GLU A 165 15.55 18.00 9.59
N VAL A 166 15.44 19.03 8.75
CA VAL A 166 15.74 18.94 7.31
C VAL A 166 17.17 18.54 7.04
N ARG A 167 18.13 19.16 7.74
CA ARG A 167 19.55 18.89 7.60
C ARG A 167 19.87 17.41 7.84
N ARG A 168 19.34 16.84 8.91
CA ARG A 168 19.56 15.42 9.25
C ARG A 168 18.99 14.48 8.19
N THR A 169 17.85 14.80 7.59
CA THR A 169 17.31 14.04 6.45
C THR A 169 18.21 14.10 5.24
N VAL A 170 18.77 15.28 4.92
CA VAL A 170 19.70 15.45 3.79
C VAL A 170 20.97 14.62 4.01
N GLU A 171 21.60 14.73 5.18
CA GLU A 171 22.80 13.95 5.53
C GLU A 171 22.53 12.43 5.46
N TYR A 172 21.38 11.98 5.97
CA TYR A 172 20.96 10.58 5.87
C TYR A 172 20.77 10.12 4.43
N ALA A 173 20.13 10.93 3.60
CA ALA A 173 19.90 10.63 2.18
C ALA A 173 21.20 10.58 1.37
N GLN A 174 22.14 11.49 1.66
CA GLN A 174 23.48 11.49 1.05
C GLN A 174 24.29 10.25 1.44
N MET A 175 24.21 9.82 2.70
CA MET A 175 24.82 8.56 3.16
C MET A 175 24.24 7.34 2.43
N ILE A 176 22.91 7.31 2.23
CA ILE A 176 22.24 6.25 1.47
C ILE A 176 22.73 6.24 0.01
N GLN A 177 22.80 7.39 -0.64
CA GLN A 177 23.36 7.53 -2.00
C GLN A 177 24.81 7.04 -2.06
N ALA A 178 25.67 7.51 -1.14
CA ALA A 178 27.08 7.12 -1.09
C ALA A 178 27.30 5.63 -0.80
N SER A 179 26.29 4.95 -0.24
CA SER A 179 26.34 3.50 0.00
C SER A 179 26.00 2.67 -1.24
N GLY A 180 25.58 3.29 -2.35
CA GLY A 180 25.30 2.63 -3.63
C GLY A 180 23.82 2.62 -4.04
N CYS A 181 22.96 3.34 -3.33
CA CYS A 181 21.55 3.48 -3.72
C CYS A 181 21.42 4.25 -5.03
N MET A 182 20.73 3.67 -6.02
CA MET A 182 20.54 4.25 -7.36
C MET A 182 19.25 5.04 -7.52
N LEU A 183 18.28 4.88 -6.61
CA LEU A 183 17.03 5.65 -6.62
C LEU A 183 16.46 5.73 -5.20
N LEU A 184 16.01 6.91 -4.78
CA LEU A 184 15.48 7.13 -3.43
C LEU A 184 14.01 7.55 -3.44
N ALA A 185 13.12 6.74 -2.87
CA ALA A 185 11.75 7.16 -2.58
C ALA A 185 11.67 7.81 -1.18
N VAL A 186 11.24 9.07 -1.10
CA VAL A 186 11.17 9.83 0.15
C VAL A 186 9.72 10.04 0.55
N HIS A 187 9.30 9.43 1.67
CA HIS A 187 8.03 9.80 2.30
C HIS A 187 8.23 11.04 3.16
N GLY A 188 7.54 12.14 2.83
CA GLY A 188 7.59 13.43 3.55
C GLY A 188 6.94 13.44 4.94
N ARG A 189 6.91 12.31 5.65
CA ARG A 189 6.43 12.23 7.03
C ARG A 189 7.49 11.58 7.90
N THR A 190 7.57 12.01 9.14
CA THR A 190 8.41 11.38 10.15
C THR A 190 7.91 9.99 10.52
N ARG A 191 8.74 9.21 11.21
CA ARG A 191 8.37 7.89 11.77
C ARG A 191 7.18 7.98 12.73
N GLU A 192 7.09 9.07 13.48
CA GLU A 192 6.07 9.34 14.51
C GLU A 192 4.73 9.75 13.87
N GLN A 193 4.75 10.30 12.66
CA GLN A 193 3.58 10.66 11.87
C GLN A 193 2.90 9.43 11.24
N LYS A 194 2.26 8.63 12.10
CA LYS A 194 1.49 7.42 11.76
C LYS A 194 0.14 7.36 12.48
N GLY A 195 -0.77 6.53 11.99
CA GLY A 195 -2.08 6.30 12.61
C GLY A 195 -2.87 7.60 12.75
N ARG A 196 -3.29 7.95 13.98
CA ARG A 196 -4.02 9.19 14.27
C ARG A 196 -3.18 10.45 14.08
N ASN A 197 -1.86 10.34 14.22
CA ASN A 197 -0.92 11.46 14.14
C ASN A 197 -0.32 11.61 12.74
N CYS A 198 -0.96 11.04 11.72
CA CYS A 198 -0.37 10.93 10.38
C CYS A 198 -0.09 12.30 9.73
N GLY A 199 -0.94 13.31 9.95
CA GLY A 199 -0.74 14.66 9.40
C GLY A 199 -0.57 14.70 7.88
N LEU A 200 -0.12 15.85 7.37
CA LEU A 200 0.27 16.05 5.99
C LEU A 200 1.74 15.67 5.79
N ALA A 201 2.09 15.22 4.58
CA ALA A 201 3.46 15.06 4.16
C ALA A 201 4.03 16.44 3.79
N ASP A 202 5.26 16.69 4.21
CA ASP A 202 6.02 17.90 3.93
C ASP A 202 6.76 17.75 2.59
N TRP A 203 6.20 18.37 1.54
CA TRP A 203 6.81 18.36 0.21
C TRP A 203 8.02 19.29 0.10
N ASN A 204 8.09 20.37 0.88
CA ASN A 204 9.28 21.25 0.88
C ASN A 204 10.50 20.50 1.42
N HIS A 205 10.29 19.67 2.44
CA HIS A 205 11.33 18.79 2.96
C HIS A 205 11.85 17.81 1.88
N ILE A 206 10.94 17.22 1.09
CA ILE A 206 11.33 16.36 -0.04
C ILE A 206 12.09 17.17 -1.10
N ALA A 207 11.68 18.41 -1.39
CA ALA A 207 12.35 19.29 -2.34
C ALA A 207 13.82 19.55 -1.96
N THR A 208 14.07 19.81 -0.67
CA THR A 208 15.43 20.00 -0.16
C THR A 208 16.27 18.74 -0.31
N VAL A 209 15.69 17.56 -0.05
CA VAL A 209 16.39 16.28 -0.26
C VAL A 209 16.69 16.06 -1.75
N LYS A 210 15.71 16.26 -2.65
CA LYS A 210 15.90 16.12 -4.10
C LYS A 210 17.02 17.01 -4.61
N SER A 211 17.10 18.26 -4.14
CA SER A 211 18.12 19.23 -4.55
C SER A 211 19.54 18.85 -4.10
N ALA A 212 19.67 18.03 -3.05
CA ALA A 212 20.95 17.64 -2.47
C ALA A 212 21.50 16.30 -3.00
N LEU A 213 20.74 15.59 -3.84
CA LEU A 213 21.08 14.27 -4.38
C LEU A 213 21.36 14.34 -5.88
N GLN A 214 22.19 13.40 -6.35
CA GLN A 214 22.54 13.21 -7.77
C GLN A 214 21.84 12.00 -8.38
N ILE A 215 21.00 11.30 -7.62
CA ILE A 215 20.18 10.18 -8.06
C ILE A 215 18.72 10.60 -8.26
N PRO A 216 17.93 9.82 -9.03
CA PRO A 216 16.49 9.98 -9.10
C PRO A 216 15.82 9.88 -7.72
N VAL A 217 14.80 10.71 -7.49
CA VAL A 217 14.01 10.75 -6.26
C VAL A 217 12.53 10.66 -6.59
N PHE A 218 11.82 9.76 -5.90
CA PHE A 218 10.37 9.73 -5.91
C PHE A 218 9.77 10.41 -4.68
N ALA A 219 8.87 11.35 -4.90
CA ALA A 219 8.10 11.97 -3.83
C ALA A 219 6.95 11.04 -3.39
N ASN A 220 6.83 10.79 -2.09
CA ASN A 220 5.77 9.95 -1.53
C ASN A 220 5.01 10.67 -0.41
N GLY A 221 3.68 10.57 -0.46
CA GLY A 221 2.76 11.09 0.55
C GLY A 221 1.86 12.20 0.01
N ASN A 222 0.59 12.13 0.38
CA ASN A 222 -0.45 13.10 0.03
C ASN A 222 -0.82 13.21 -1.46
N ILE A 223 -0.46 12.22 -2.31
CA ILE A 223 -1.05 12.05 -3.64
C ILE A 223 -2.40 11.34 -3.49
N ARG A 224 -3.50 12.06 -3.61
CA ARG A 224 -4.86 11.54 -3.42
C ARG A 224 -5.70 11.66 -4.69
N TYR A 225 -5.49 12.72 -5.44
CA TYR A 225 -6.14 12.99 -6.71
C TYR A 225 -5.10 13.14 -7.81
N PHE A 226 -5.53 13.05 -9.07
CA PHE A 226 -4.65 13.26 -10.21
C PHE A 226 -3.97 14.64 -10.18
N ASN A 227 -4.71 15.70 -9.85
CA ASN A 227 -4.18 17.07 -9.73
C ASN A 227 -3.11 17.22 -8.64
N ASP A 228 -3.03 16.31 -7.65
CA ASP A 228 -1.96 16.34 -6.65
C ASP A 228 -0.61 15.97 -7.26
N ILE A 229 -0.59 15.23 -8.38
CA ILE A 229 0.64 14.76 -9.03
C ILE A 229 1.45 15.95 -9.53
N ASP A 230 0.86 16.79 -10.39
CA ASP A 230 1.54 17.96 -10.94
C ASP A 230 1.96 18.95 -9.86
N ARG A 231 1.10 19.14 -8.84
CA ARG A 231 1.44 19.99 -7.70
C ARG A 231 2.63 19.46 -6.93
N CYS A 232 2.68 18.16 -6.67
CA CYS A 232 3.78 17.52 -5.96
C CYS A 232 5.08 17.61 -6.77
N LEU A 233 5.05 17.28 -8.06
CA LEU A 233 6.23 17.35 -8.93
C LEU A 233 6.76 18.79 -9.02
N LYS A 234 5.89 19.78 -9.22
CA LYS A 234 6.28 21.20 -9.26
C LYS A 234 6.89 21.68 -7.94
N CYS A 235 6.33 21.26 -6.81
CA CYS A 235 6.80 21.66 -5.48
C CYS A 235 8.12 20.98 -5.10
N THR A 236 8.29 19.71 -5.45
CA THR A 236 9.42 18.89 -5.00
C THR A 236 10.58 18.85 -5.98
N GLY A 237 10.33 19.08 -7.27
CA GLY A 237 11.30 18.78 -8.33
C GLY A 237 11.65 17.28 -8.44
N ALA A 238 10.87 16.41 -7.78
CA ALA A 238 11.07 14.96 -7.82
C ALA A 238 10.84 14.42 -9.24
N ASP A 239 11.49 13.30 -9.56
CA ASP A 239 11.46 12.71 -10.90
C ASP A 239 10.18 11.88 -11.13
N GLY A 240 9.51 11.50 -10.03
CA GLY A 240 8.21 10.83 -10.06
C GLY A 240 7.48 10.92 -8.73
N VAL A 241 6.20 10.53 -8.75
CA VAL A 241 5.35 10.43 -7.57
C VAL A 241 5.04 8.98 -7.27
N MET A 242 5.18 8.61 -6.01
CA MET A 242 4.80 7.30 -5.51
C MET A 242 3.48 7.41 -4.73
N CYS A 243 2.45 6.70 -5.19
CA CYS A 243 1.12 6.68 -4.60
C CYS A 243 0.82 5.35 -3.89
N ALA A 244 0.28 5.44 -2.68
CA ALA A 244 -0.13 4.28 -1.87
C ALA A 244 -1.64 4.32 -1.63
N GLU A 245 -2.07 4.95 -0.53
CA GLU A 245 -3.45 5.08 -0.11
C GLU A 245 -4.39 5.69 -1.17
N GLY A 246 -3.89 6.62 -2.01
CA GLY A 246 -4.66 7.19 -3.11
C GLY A 246 -5.01 6.13 -4.16
N ASN A 247 -4.02 5.38 -4.63
CA ASN A 247 -4.21 4.27 -5.56
C ASN A 247 -5.09 3.16 -4.97
N LEU A 248 -4.93 2.81 -3.68
CA LEU A 248 -5.83 1.85 -3.02
C LEU A 248 -7.28 2.31 -2.90
N SER A 249 -7.51 3.63 -2.93
CA SER A 249 -8.85 4.21 -2.89
C SER A 249 -9.44 4.40 -4.29
N ASN A 250 -8.58 4.56 -5.29
CA ASN A 250 -8.91 4.64 -6.70
C ASN A 250 -7.73 4.13 -7.55
N PRO A 251 -7.77 2.88 -8.05
CA PRO A 251 -6.68 2.35 -8.87
C PRO A 251 -6.57 3.07 -10.22
N TYR A 252 -7.62 3.79 -10.64
CA TYR A 252 -7.66 4.57 -11.88
C TYR A 252 -7.10 5.98 -11.71
N LEU A 253 -6.45 6.26 -10.56
CA LEU A 253 -5.93 7.58 -10.21
C LEU A 253 -5.01 8.14 -11.30
N PHE A 254 -4.15 7.32 -11.92
CA PHE A 254 -3.19 7.79 -12.92
C PHE A 254 -3.79 8.02 -14.32
N GLU A 255 -5.07 7.68 -14.54
CA GLU A 255 -5.84 8.04 -15.75
C GLU A 255 -6.74 9.25 -15.56
N ASN A 256 -6.66 9.92 -14.41
CA ASN A 256 -7.58 10.99 -14.04
C ASN A 256 -9.06 10.58 -14.09
N ARG A 257 -9.36 9.32 -13.79
CA ARG A 257 -10.73 8.78 -13.84
C ARG A 257 -11.25 8.45 -12.45
N GLN A 258 -12.47 8.86 -12.16
CA GLN A 258 -13.21 8.45 -10.96
C GLN A 258 -14.34 7.50 -11.37
N ALA A 259 -14.09 6.20 -11.25
CA ALA A 259 -15.08 5.18 -11.59
C ALA A 259 -15.99 4.85 -10.40
N PRO A 260 -17.21 4.36 -10.66
CA PRO A 260 -18.00 3.65 -9.65
C PRO A 260 -17.21 2.48 -9.07
N VAL A 261 -17.29 2.26 -7.74
CA VAL A 261 -16.43 1.30 -7.02
C VAL A 261 -16.52 -0.13 -7.54
N TRP A 262 -17.66 -0.54 -8.11
CA TRP A 262 -17.83 -1.89 -8.64
C TRP A 262 -16.99 -2.16 -9.89
N GLU A 263 -16.64 -1.15 -10.69
CA GLU A 263 -15.81 -1.32 -11.88
C GLU A 263 -14.41 -1.85 -11.53
N PRO A 264 -13.58 -1.12 -10.74
CA PRO A 264 -12.27 -1.63 -10.36
C PRO A 264 -12.36 -2.86 -9.46
N CYS A 265 -13.43 -3.03 -8.68
CA CYS A 265 -13.63 -4.26 -7.91
C CYS A 265 -13.78 -5.48 -8.82
N LEU A 266 -14.66 -5.43 -9.83
CA LEU A 266 -14.88 -6.55 -10.75
C LEU A 266 -13.64 -6.83 -11.60
N GLU A 267 -12.95 -5.78 -12.05
CA GLU A 267 -11.70 -5.94 -12.79
C GLU A 267 -10.60 -6.60 -11.95
N TYR A 268 -10.42 -6.13 -10.71
CA TYR A 268 -9.50 -6.76 -9.76
C TYR A 268 -9.86 -8.23 -9.52
N LEU A 269 -11.13 -8.55 -9.30
CA LEU A 269 -11.58 -9.92 -9.07
C LEU A 269 -11.33 -10.82 -10.29
N ASN A 270 -11.44 -10.30 -11.52
CA ASN A 270 -11.07 -11.05 -12.72
C ASN A 270 -9.57 -11.32 -12.78
N LEU A 271 -8.73 -10.34 -12.41
CA LEU A 271 -7.29 -10.54 -12.29
C LEU A 271 -6.93 -11.57 -11.21
N VAL A 272 -7.68 -11.63 -10.11
CA VAL A 272 -7.48 -12.65 -9.06
C VAL A 272 -7.88 -14.05 -9.54
N LYS A 273 -8.85 -14.18 -10.45
CA LYS A 273 -9.17 -15.48 -11.09
C LYS A 273 -8.00 -16.00 -11.91
N GLU A 274 -7.32 -15.11 -12.63
CA GLU A 274 -6.17 -15.44 -13.48
C GLU A 274 -4.89 -15.64 -12.67
N TYR A 275 -4.67 -14.79 -11.66
CA TYR A 275 -3.51 -14.81 -10.76
C TYR A 275 -3.97 -14.91 -9.30
N PRO A 276 -4.24 -16.13 -8.79
CA PRO A 276 -4.79 -16.31 -7.45
C PRO A 276 -3.92 -15.72 -6.34
N CYS A 277 -4.58 -15.10 -5.37
CA CYS A 277 -3.97 -14.60 -4.14
C CYS A 277 -4.85 -14.94 -2.92
N PRO A 278 -4.32 -14.85 -1.68
CA PRO A 278 -5.10 -15.08 -0.47
C PRO A 278 -6.38 -14.24 -0.42
N ILE A 279 -7.50 -14.85 -0.04
CA ILE A 279 -8.80 -14.17 0.08
C ILE A 279 -8.78 -12.99 1.07
N SER A 280 -7.86 -13.00 2.04
CA SER A 280 -7.63 -11.88 2.95
C SER A 280 -7.22 -10.61 2.21
N PHE A 281 -6.41 -10.72 1.15
CA PHE A 281 -5.95 -9.59 0.35
C PHE A 281 -7.13 -9.03 -0.45
N VAL A 282 -7.89 -9.93 -1.10
CA VAL A 282 -9.10 -9.59 -1.86
C VAL A 282 -10.08 -8.81 -0.98
N ARG A 283 -10.38 -9.33 0.21
CA ARG A 283 -11.23 -8.63 1.17
C ARG A 283 -10.67 -7.26 1.52
N ALA A 284 -9.38 -7.14 1.82
CA ALA A 284 -8.76 -5.88 2.20
C ALA A 284 -8.92 -4.80 1.11
N HIS A 285 -8.78 -5.17 -0.16
CA HIS A 285 -8.98 -4.27 -1.30
C HIS A 285 -10.43 -3.86 -1.47
N LEU A 286 -11.36 -4.81 -1.46
CA LEU A 286 -12.80 -4.52 -1.52
C LEU A 286 -13.23 -3.64 -0.34
N PHE A 287 -12.70 -3.86 0.86
CA PHE A 287 -12.93 -2.99 2.02
C PHE A 287 -12.44 -1.57 1.79
N LYS A 288 -11.34 -1.41 1.07
CA LYS A 288 -10.76 -0.09 0.80
C LYS A 288 -11.56 0.65 -0.25
N LEU A 289 -11.82 0.01 -1.40
CA LEU A 289 -12.59 0.56 -2.51
C LEU A 289 -14.01 0.94 -2.05
N CYS A 290 -14.67 0.04 -1.34
CA CYS A 290 -16.03 0.25 -0.85
C CYS A 290 -16.11 1.05 0.46
N HIS A 291 -15.01 1.59 0.99
CA HIS A 291 -14.99 2.21 2.32
C HIS A 291 -16.00 3.36 2.47
N ARG A 292 -16.04 4.28 1.50
CA ARG A 292 -16.96 5.43 1.55
C ARG A 292 -18.42 4.96 1.53
N TRP A 293 -18.72 3.99 0.67
CA TRP A 293 -20.01 3.30 0.67
C TRP A 293 -20.34 2.71 2.06
N GLN A 294 -19.42 1.99 2.70
CA GLN A 294 -19.65 1.41 4.05
C GLN A 294 -19.97 2.47 5.11
N VAL A 295 -19.31 3.63 5.05
CA VAL A 295 -19.54 4.74 6.00
C VAL A 295 -20.89 5.42 5.76
N TYR A 296 -21.25 5.72 4.50
CA TYR A 296 -22.54 6.34 4.17
C TYR A 296 -23.72 5.39 4.42
N VAL A 297 -23.57 4.10 4.12
CA VAL A 297 -24.59 3.08 4.39
C VAL A 297 -24.76 2.79 5.88
N CYS A 298 -23.71 2.87 6.70
CA CYS A 298 -23.90 2.70 8.14
C CYS A 298 -24.80 3.79 8.75
N PHE A 299 -25.01 4.92 8.05
CA PHE A 299 -25.99 5.95 8.42
C PHE A 299 -27.41 5.61 7.92
N PHE A 300 -27.56 4.96 6.77
CA PHE A 300 -28.84 4.54 6.21
C PHE A 300 -28.99 3.02 6.34
N TYR A 301 -29.72 2.57 7.38
CA TYR A 301 -29.89 1.17 7.84
C TYR A 301 -30.26 0.08 6.81
N HIS A 302 -30.38 0.41 5.53
CA HIS A 302 -30.85 -0.45 4.44
C HIS A 302 -29.79 -1.35 3.79
N TYR A 303 -28.47 -1.18 4.04
CA TYR A 303 -27.45 -1.97 3.31
C TYR A 303 -26.35 -2.61 4.18
N LEU A 304 -26.68 -2.93 5.44
CA LEU A 304 -25.79 -3.66 6.36
C LEU A 304 -25.44 -5.08 5.86
N ASP A 305 -26.29 -5.67 5.03
CA ASP A 305 -26.15 -7.02 4.49
C ASP A 305 -24.92 -7.15 3.58
N LEU A 306 -24.71 -6.21 2.65
CA LEU A 306 -23.56 -6.20 1.75
C LEU A 306 -22.23 -6.01 2.50
N CYS A 307 -22.23 -5.14 3.52
CA CYS A 307 -21.08 -5.01 4.43
C CYS A 307 -20.79 -6.34 5.15
N GLU A 308 -21.80 -6.95 5.76
CA GLU A 308 -21.63 -8.20 6.49
C GLU A 308 -21.18 -9.35 5.59
N ASN A 309 -21.72 -9.42 4.37
CA ASN A 309 -21.33 -10.44 3.39
C ASN A 309 -19.88 -10.26 2.97
N LEU A 310 -19.42 -9.03 2.74
CA LEU A 310 -18.00 -8.77 2.47
C LEU A 310 -17.10 -9.17 3.65
N HIS A 311 -17.56 -8.99 4.90
CA HIS A 311 -16.82 -9.42 6.09
C HIS A 311 -16.78 -10.95 6.27
N LYS A 312 -17.76 -11.67 5.74
CA LYS A 312 -17.89 -13.12 5.90
C LYS A 312 -17.37 -13.90 4.70
N CYS A 313 -17.22 -13.25 3.56
CA CYS A 313 -16.68 -13.79 2.32
C CYS A 313 -15.46 -14.67 2.58
N THR A 314 -15.54 -15.93 2.16
CA THR A 314 -14.50 -16.96 2.31
C THR A 314 -13.87 -17.37 1.00
N ASP A 315 -14.53 -17.11 -0.13
CA ASP A 315 -14.02 -17.42 -1.47
C ASP A 315 -14.27 -16.29 -2.48
N LEU A 316 -13.75 -16.47 -3.69
CA LEU A 316 -13.75 -15.47 -4.75
C LEU A 316 -15.13 -15.29 -5.38
N ASP A 317 -15.95 -16.34 -5.47
CA ASP A 317 -17.27 -16.28 -6.10
C ASP A 317 -18.27 -15.53 -5.20
N GLU A 318 -18.16 -15.71 -3.89
CA GLU A 318 -18.86 -14.89 -2.90
C GLU A 318 -18.47 -13.41 -3.04
N ALA A 319 -17.17 -13.11 -3.22
CA ALA A 319 -16.69 -11.74 -3.40
C ALA A 319 -17.28 -11.09 -4.66
N VAL A 320 -17.29 -11.83 -5.78
CA VAL A 320 -17.91 -11.39 -7.04
C VAL A 320 -19.40 -11.14 -6.84
N THR A 321 -20.11 -12.05 -6.19
CA THR A 321 -21.56 -11.93 -5.93
C THR A 321 -21.87 -10.67 -5.10
N VAL A 322 -21.09 -10.38 -4.07
CA VAL A 322 -21.26 -9.17 -3.25
C VAL A 322 -21.10 -7.90 -4.10
N VAL A 323 -20.09 -7.84 -4.97
CA VAL A 323 -19.86 -6.67 -5.84
C VAL A 323 -20.91 -6.56 -6.94
N GLN A 324 -21.41 -7.67 -7.48
CA GLN A 324 -22.51 -7.68 -8.45
C GLN A 324 -23.83 -7.19 -7.82
N HIS A 325 -24.15 -7.63 -6.61
CA HIS A 325 -25.30 -7.12 -5.85
C HIS A 325 -25.15 -5.63 -5.50
N LEU A 326 -23.92 -5.16 -5.26
CA LEU A 326 -23.66 -3.73 -5.12
C LEU A 326 -23.98 -3.00 -6.43
N LYS A 327 -23.45 -3.47 -7.56
CA LYS A 327 -23.69 -2.87 -8.89
C LYS A 327 -25.19 -2.80 -9.22
N SER A 328 -25.93 -3.90 -9.06
CA SER A 328 -27.36 -3.95 -9.43
C SER A 328 -28.25 -3.04 -8.58
N ARG A 329 -27.84 -2.71 -7.34
CA ARG A 329 -28.59 -1.79 -6.49
C ARG A 329 -28.39 -0.31 -6.85
N PHE A 330 -27.34 0.01 -7.61
CA PHE A 330 -26.96 1.38 -7.93
C PHE A 330 -26.82 1.65 -9.43
N SER A 331 -27.16 0.69 -10.30
CA SER A 331 -27.15 0.84 -11.76
C SER A 331 -28.02 2.00 -12.19
N ASP A 332 -29.24 2.07 -11.63
CA ASP A 332 -30.26 3.04 -12.02
C ASP A 332 -29.88 4.46 -11.59
N ILE A 333 -29.13 4.60 -10.49
CA ILE A 333 -28.65 5.89 -9.96
C ILE A 333 -27.41 6.36 -10.73
N SER A 334 -26.64 5.43 -11.32
CA SER A 334 -25.40 5.77 -12.04
C SER A 334 -25.65 6.47 -13.38
N GLU A 335 -26.70 6.08 -14.12
CA GLU A 335 -27.00 6.66 -15.45
C GLU A 335 -27.43 8.13 -15.38
N GLU A 336 -28.16 8.54 -14.34
CA GLU A 336 -28.58 9.93 -14.13
C GLU A 336 -27.42 10.87 -13.73
N TRP A 337 -26.38 10.34 -13.08
CA TRP A 337 -25.28 11.12 -12.49
C TRP A 337 -23.98 11.11 -13.30
N LEU A 338 -23.83 10.20 -14.27
CA LEU A 338 -22.66 10.12 -15.16
C LEU A 338 -22.46 11.37 -16.04
N GLY A 339 -23.45 12.27 -16.09
CA GLY A 339 -23.39 13.54 -16.84
C GLY A 339 -22.87 14.77 -16.09
N GLN A 340 -22.60 14.69 -14.77
CA GLN A 340 -22.14 15.86 -14.00
C GLN A 340 -20.62 15.87 -13.82
N SER A 341 -20.01 16.99 -14.22
CA SER A 341 -18.57 17.24 -14.14
C SER A 341 -18.03 17.09 -12.72
N LEU A 342 -16.86 16.45 -12.63
CA LEU A 342 -16.06 16.18 -11.45
C LEU A 342 -15.83 17.45 -10.62
N THR A 343 -16.45 17.56 -9.45
CA THR A 343 -16.16 18.62 -8.49
C THR A 343 -14.95 18.22 -7.63
N GLU A 344 -14.03 19.17 -7.41
CA GLU A 344 -12.79 18.97 -6.64
C GLU A 344 -13.02 18.72 -5.14
N ASP A 345 -14.27 18.85 -4.69
CA ASP A 345 -14.65 18.66 -3.29
C ASP A 345 -14.99 17.20 -3.00
N ALA A 346 -14.11 16.56 -2.24
CA ALA A 346 -14.29 15.20 -1.72
C ALA A 346 -15.66 14.97 -1.08
N ASP A 347 -16.31 16.00 -0.52
CA ASP A 347 -17.61 15.89 0.17
C ASP A 347 -18.81 15.93 -0.79
N SER A 348 -18.61 16.33 -2.04
CA SER A 348 -19.64 16.40 -3.10
C SER A 348 -19.66 15.19 -4.04
N ALA A 349 -18.56 14.43 -4.11
CA ALA A 349 -18.48 13.22 -4.94
C ALA A 349 -19.46 12.14 -4.46
N PRO A 350 -20.24 11.52 -5.36
CA PRO A 350 -21.14 10.43 -5.02
C PRO A 350 -20.45 9.30 -4.23
N PHE A 351 -21.14 8.78 -3.21
CA PHE A 351 -20.55 7.79 -2.29
C PHE A 351 -20.19 6.46 -2.96
N TRP A 352 -20.76 6.18 -4.13
CA TRP A 352 -20.51 4.99 -4.94
C TRP A 352 -19.29 5.14 -5.88
N GLN A 353 -18.63 6.30 -5.92
CA GLN A 353 -17.39 6.49 -6.67
C GLN A 353 -16.15 6.21 -5.83
N CYS A 354 -15.10 5.71 -6.50
CA CYS A 354 -13.76 5.57 -5.95
C CYS A 354 -13.21 6.92 -5.52
N GLN A 355 -12.89 7.06 -4.24
CA GLN A 355 -12.44 8.33 -3.70
C GLN A 355 -11.55 8.17 -2.47
N PRO A 356 -10.57 9.08 -2.29
CA PRO A 356 -9.70 9.07 -1.13
C PRO A 356 -10.49 9.22 0.16
N ARG A 357 -9.97 8.64 1.25
CA ARG A 357 -10.50 8.97 2.58
C ARG A 357 -10.25 10.45 2.86
N SER A 358 -11.32 11.24 3.00
CA SER A 358 -11.21 12.59 3.56
C SER A 358 -10.62 12.49 4.97
N ARG A 359 -9.57 13.28 5.22
CA ARG A 359 -8.93 13.39 6.54
C ARG A 359 -8.92 14.85 7.02
N THR A 360 -9.73 15.70 6.40
CA THR A 360 -9.80 17.14 6.70
C THR A 360 -11.18 17.50 7.24
N SER A 361 -11.13 18.14 8.40
CA SER A 361 -12.19 18.67 9.25
C SER A 361 -13.02 17.64 10.03
N SER A 362 -13.13 17.96 11.31
CA SER A 362 -14.08 17.53 12.33
C SER A 362 -15.57 17.45 11.94
N SER A 363 -15.94 17.54 10.66
CA SER A 363 -17.33 17.69 10.21
C SER A 363 -18.15 16.39 10.20
N PHE A 364 -17.53 15.22 10.15
CA PHE A 364 -18.27 13.93 10.19
C PHE A 364 -18.29 13.24 11.56
N GLN A 365 -17.70 13.87 12.58
CA GLN A 365 -17.99 13.52 13.97
C GLN A 365 -18.83 14.64 14.55
N THR A 366 -20.13 14.66 14.21
CA THR A 366 -21.07 15.46 14.99
C THR A 366 -20.89 15.11 16.47
N SER A 367 -20.93 16.10 17.36
CA SER A 367 -20.96 15.89 18.81
C SER A 367 -21.93 14.76 19.16
N GLU A 368 -23.08 14.74 18.48
CA GLU A 368 -24.10 13.69 18.56
C GLU A 368 -23.63 12.27 18.23
N TRP A 369 -22.75 12.07 17.23
CA TRP A 369 -22.21 10.74 16.90
C TRP A 369 -21.21 10.25 17.95
N ILE A 370 -20.37 11.15 18.47
CA ILE A 370 -19.46 10.87 19.59
C ILE A 370 -20.28 10.53 20.85
N GLU A 371 -21.31 11.33 21.15
CA GLU A 371 -22.25 11.13 22.25
C GLU A 371 -22.95 9.76 22.12
N LYS A 372 -23.55 9.45 20.96
CA LYS A 372 -24.22 8.17 20.70
C LYS A 372 -23.28 6.99 20.85
N ARG A 373 -22.02 7.10 20.41
CA ARG A 373 -21.04 6.01 20.52
C ARG A 373 -20.54 5.85 21.96
N LYS A 374 -20.42 6.95 22.71
CA LYS A 374 -20.09 6.95 24.14
C LYS A 374 -21.23 6.35 24.97
N ASN A 375 -22.46 6.83 24.76
CA ASN A 375 -23.69 6.31 25.37
C ASN A 375 -23.90 4.83 25.07
N ARG A 376 -23.63 4.38 23.84
CA ARG A 376 -23.72 2.96 23.48
C ARG A 376 -22.64 2.11 24.17
N LYS A 377 -21.42 2.64 24.31
CA LYS A 377 -20.36 1.95 25.07
C LYS A 377 -20.76 1.84 26.54
N GLU A 378 -21.19 2.92 27.15
CA GLU A 378 -21.61 2.99 28.55
C GLU A 378 -22.82 2.08 28.82
N PHE A 379 -23.81 2.06 27.93
CA PHE A 379 -24.94 1.14 27.98
C PHE A 379 -24.49 -0.33 27.97
N ILE A 380 -23.55 -0.69 27.09
CA ILE A 380 -23.02 -2.07 27.02
C ILE A 380 -22.24 -2.42 28.29
N VAL A 381 -21.49 -1.47 28.87
CA VAL A 381 -20.79 -1.70 30.15
C VAL A 381 -21.78 -1.88 31.29
N ARG A 382 -22.81 -1.02 31.37
CA ARG A 382 -23.84 -1.07 32.40
C ARG A 382 -24.62 -2.39 32.34
N GLN A 383 -25.09 -2.79 31.15
CA GLN A 383 -25.79 -4.06 30.94
C GLN A 383 -24.90 -5.27 31.23
N ALA A 384 -23.60 -5.20 30.93
CA ALA A 384 -22.66 -6.27 31.30
C ALA A 384 -22.54 -6.45 32.81
N ASN A 385 -22.50 -5.34 33.55
CA ASN A 385 -22.43 -5.35 35.00
C ASN A 385 -23.75 -5.78 35.65
N GLU A 386 -24.90 -5.28 35.17
CA GLU A 386 -26.23 -5.63 35.68
C GLU A 386 -26.59 -7.10 35.45
N LEU A 387 -26.16 -7.67 34.31
CA LEU A 387 -26.44 -9.07 33.96
C LEU A 387 -25.32 -10.04 34.37
N GLY A 388 -24.21 -9.55 34.95
CA GLY A 388 -23.06 -10.38 35.34
C GLY A 388 -22.37 -11.11 34.18
N ILE A 389 -22.44 -10.59 32.96
CA ILE A 389 -21.92 -11.24 31.74
C ILE A 389 -20.90 -10.36 31.02
N SER A 390 -20.09 -10.97 30.15
CA SER A 390 -19.09 -10.21 29.39
C SER A 390 -19.72 -9.22 28.41
N LYS A 391 -19.03 -8.10 28.16
CA LYS A 391 -19.42 -7.09 27.14
C LYS A 391 -19.60 -7.70 25.75
N HIS A 392 -18.93 -8.83 25.47
CA HIS A 392 -19.08 -9.56 24.20
C HIS A 392 -20.43 -10.30 24.14
N GLN A 393 -20.86 -10.92 25.23
CA GLN A 393 -22.16 -11.60 25.34
C GLN A 393 -23.33 -10.61 25.25
N VAL A 394 -23.24 -9.44 25.91
CA VAL A 394 -24.24 -8.36 25.79
C VAL A 394 -24.42 -7.92 24.34
N LYS A 395 -23.32 -7.71 23.61
CA LYS A 395 -23.37 -7.34 22.18
C LYS A 395 -24.03 -8.42 21.33
N ARG A 396 -23.82 -9.70 21.65
CA ARG A 396 -24.46 -10.84 20.96
C ARG A 396 -25.96 -10.88 21.21
N LEU A 397 -26.41 -10.65 22.45
CA LEU A 397 -27.83 -10.57 22.82
C LEU A 397 -28.55 -9.41 22.12
N LEU A 398 -27.93 -8.22 22.06
CA LEU A 398 -28.49 -7.06 21.35
C LEU A 398 -28.67 -7.32 19.85
N ARG A 399 -27.75 -8.07 19.23
CA ARG A 399 -27.86 -8.49 17.82
C ARG A 399 -29.01 -9.47 17.60
N LEU A 400 -29.18 -10.44 18.51
CA LEU A 400 -30.27 -11.42 18.46
C LEU A 400 -31.65 -10.77 18.66
N SER A 401 -31.74 -9.81 19.58
CA SER A 401 -32.95 -9.01 19.83
C SER A 401 -33.36 -8.21 18.59
N ASN A 402 -32.42 -7.49 17.96
CA ASN A 402 -32.68 -6.75 16.73
C ASN A 402 -33.06 -7.66 15.55
N LYS A 403 -32.46 -8.87 15.47
CA LYS A 403 -32.84 -9.87 14.46
C LYS A 403 -34.27 -10.39 14.67
N LYS A 404 -34.66 -10.66 15.92
CA LYS A 404 -36.05 -11.05 16.27
C LYS A 404 -37.06 -9.93 16.00
N ARG A 405 -36.70 -8.66 16.21
CA ARG A 405 -37.57 -7.52 15.92
C ARG A 405 -37.80 -7.36 14.42
N LYS A 406 -36.75 -7.46 13.61
CA LYS A 406 -36.83 -7.43 12.14
C LYS A 406 -37.63 -8.59 11.53
N LEU A 407 -37.62 -9.77 12.16
CA LEU A 407 -38.44 -10.93 11.76
C LEU A 407 -39.93 -10.82 12.17
N LYS A 408 -40.29 -9.85 13.00
CA LYS A 408 -41.68 -9.54 13.35
C LYS A 408 -42.24 -8.36 12.55
N GLU A 409 -41.38 -7.54 11.98
CA GLU A 409 -41.70 -6.37 11.16
C GLU A 409 -41.74 -6.69 9.65
N ALA A 410 -41.26 -7.89 9.25
CA ALA A 410 -41.38 -8.49 7.92
C ALA A 410 -42.36 -9.66 7.99
#